data_AF-A0A924BYV7-F1
#
_entry.id   AF-A0A924BYV7-F1
#
_cell.length_a   1.000
_cell.length_b   1.000
_cell.length_c   1.000
_cell.angle_alpha   90.00
_cell.angle_beta   90.00
_cell.angle_gamma   90.00
#
_symmetry.space_group_name_H-M   'P 1'
#
loop_
_entity.id
_entity.type
_entity.pdbx_description
1 polymer ?
#
loop_
_entity_poly.entity_id
_entity_poly.type
_entity_poly.pdbx_seq_one_letter_code
_entity_poly.pdbx_strand_id
1 'polypeptide(L)'
;VLGAMETGYQRRKIQEESMHYEHMKHDGTLPIVGVNTFRNPKQGETPQKIELARSTEEEKQSQLNRLADFHQRHANDAPQALAALQQAAINDENVFAKLMEAARVCSLGQITTALFEVGGQYRRSM
;
A
#
# COMPACT_ATOMS: atom_id res chain seq x y z
N VAL A 1 23.12 -1.36 5.47
CA VAL A 1 21.67 -1.05 5.55
C VAL A 1 20.83 -2.30 5.78
N LEU A 2 20.99 -3.38 4.98
CA LEU A 2 20.19 -4.61 5.12
C LEU A 2 20.26 -5.25 6.52
N GLY A 3 21.44 -5.41 7.12
CA GLY A 3 21.55 -5.94 8.49
C GLY A 3 20.91 -5.05 9.57
N ALA A 4 20.84 -3.73 9.34
CA ALA A 4 20.11 -2.83 10.23
C ALA A 4 18.58 -3.02 10.09
N MET A 5 18.10 -3.33 8.89
CA MET A 5 16.69 -3.68 8.66
C MET A 5 16.32 -5.03 9.29
N GLU A 6 17.23 -6.01 9.24
CA GLU A 6 17.05 -7.32 9.86
C GLU A 6 16.90 -7.21 11.39
N THR A 7 17.69 -6.34 12.02
CA THR A 7 17.61 -6.03 13.47
C THR A 7 16.53 -4.98 13.81
N GLY A 8 15.77 -4.54 12.82
CA GLY A 8 14.71 -3.53 12.97
C GLY A 8 15.17 -2.16 13.45
N TYR A 9 16.47 -1.82 13.33
CA TYR A 9 17.05 -0.60 13.89
C TYR A 9 16.35 0.67 13.41
N GLN A 10 16.19 0.83 12.08
CA GLN A 10 15.57 2.03 11.51
C GLN A 10 14.11 2.16 11.98
N ARG A 11 13.37 1.04 12.00
CA ARG A 11 11.98 1.03 12.46
C ARG A 11 11.88 1.42 13.93
N ARG A 12 12.72 0.84 14.80
CA ARG A 12 12.76 1.19 16.22
C ARG A 12 13.10 2.64 16.42
N LYS A 13 14.12 3.16 15.72
CA LYS A 13 14.52 4.56 15.83
C LYS A 13 13.40 5.50 15.40
N ILE A 14 12.71 5.23 14.27
CA ILE A 14 11.54 6.02 13.85
C ILE A 14 10.44 5.98 14.91
N GLN A 15 10.17 4.81 15.49
CA GLN A 15 9.16 4.66 16.54
C GLN A 15 9.54 5.41 17.83
N GLU A 16 10.81 5.35 18.25
CA GLU A 16 11.33 6.08 19.40
C GLU A 16 11.18 7.60 19.21
N GLU A 17 11.62 8.12 18.07
CA GLU A 17 11.50 9.56 17.76
C GLU A 17 10.02 9.98 17.64
N SER A 18 9.17 9.15 17.07
CA SER A 18 7.72 9.40 17.02
C SER A 18 7.11 9.46 18.42
N MET A 19 7.49 8.54 19.31
CA MET A 19 7.01 8.53 20.69
C MET A 19 7.52 9.74 21.47
N HIS A 20 8.78 10.13 21.27
CA HIS A 20 9.36 11.32 21.88
C HIS A 20 8.61 12.58 21.45
N TYR A 21 8.36 12.75 20.15
CA TYR A 21 7.57 13.86 19.61
C TYR A 21 6.16 13.89 20.20
N GLU A 22 5.45 12.76 20.20
CA GLU A 22 4.09 12.71 20.76
C GLU A 22 4.09 12.99 22.27
N HIS A 23 5.10 12.56 23.02
CA HIS A 23 5.24 12.90 24.44
C HIS A 23 5.37 14.41 24.64
N MET A 24 6.29 15.07 23.93
CA MET A 24 6.48 16.52 24.02
C MET A 24 5.22 17.31 23.60
N LYS A 25 4.49 16.80 22.61
CA LYS A 25 3.21 17.38 22.18
C LYS A 25 2.13 17.21 23.26
N HIS A 26 2.08 16.09 23.95
CA HIS A 26 1.09 15.85 24.99
C HIS A 26 1.41 16.56 26.31
N ASP A 27 2.68 16.60 26.71
CA ASP A 27 3.14 17.24 27.95
C ASP A 27 3.24 18.78 27.84
N GLY A 28 3.25 19.32 26.62
CA GLY A 28 3.28 20.75 26.35
C GLY A 28 4.67 21.36 26.17
N THR A 29 5.73 20.57 26.34
CA THR A 29 7.14 20.97 26.08
C THR A 29 7.31 21.43 24.64
N LEU A 30 6.61 20.80 23.69
CA LEU A 30 6.50 21.26 22.32
C LEU A 30 5.19 22.06 22.16
N PRO A 31 5.23 23.40 22.08
CA PRO A 31 4.01 24.21 21.96
C PRO A 31 3.37 24.05 20.58
N ILE A 32 2.13 23.57 20.55
CA ILE A 32 1.29 23.47 19.34
C ILE A 32 0.01 24.29 19.55
N VAL A 33 -0.05 25.43 18.83
CA VAL A 33 -1.15 26.40 18.88
C VAL A 33 -2.46 25.74 18.46
N GLY A 34 -3.50 25.91 19.27
CA GLY A 34 -4.83 25.35 19.03
C GLY A 34 -4.98 23.88 19.46
N VAL A 35 -3.89 23.24 19.91
CA VAL A 35 -3.88 21.85 20.39
C VAL A 35 -3.58 21.79 21.90
N ASN A 36 -2.34 22.08 22.31
CA ASN A 36 -1.92 22.00 23.71
C ASN A 36 -1.71 23.38 24.37
N THR A 37 -1.56 24.44 23.56
CA THR A 37 -1.45 25.83 24.00
C THR A 37 -2.36 26.72 23.16
N PHE A 38 -2.76 27.87 23.70
CA PHE A 38 -3.64 28.85 23.05
C PHE A 38 -4.93 28.21 22.48
N ARG A 39 -5.64 27.44 23.32
CA ARG A 39 -6.89 26.76 22.95
C ARG A 39 -8.07 27.72 22.96
N ASN A 40 -9.00 27.52 22.02
CA ASN A 40 -10.24 28.30 21.97
C ASN A 40 -11.17 27.92 23.14
N PRO A 41 -11.58 28.87 24.01
CA PRO A 41 -12.49 28.61 25.13
C PRO A 41 -13.90 28.13 24.72
N LYS A 42 -14.28 28.33 23.45
CA LYS A 42 -15.56 27.87 22.87
C LYS A 42 -15.46 26.51 22.17
N GLN A 43 -14.41 25.73 22.43
CA GLN A 43 -14.24 24.38 21.86
C GLN A 43 -15.44 23.48 22.24
N GLY A 44 -16.35 23.28 21.29
CA GLY A 44 -17.64 22.60 21.52
C GLY A 44 -18.68 22.91 20.44
N GLU A 45 -18.52 24.01 19.69
CA GLU A 45 -19.30 24.22 18.46
C GLU A 45 -18.89 23.17 17.42
N THR A 46 -19.87 22.42 16.95
CA THR A 46 -19.78 21.29 16.02
C THR A 46 -18.70 21.54 14.98
N PRO A 47 -17.73 20.63 14.77
CA PRO A 47 -16.71 20.81 13.74
C PRO A 47 -17.40 21.16 12.43
N GLN A 48 -16.91 22.20 11.74
CA GLN A 48 -17.43 22.59 10.44
C GLN A 48 -17.52 21.33 9.56
N LYS A 49 -18.65 21.14 8.89
CA LYS A 49 -18.84 20.00 8.00
C LYS A 49 -17.87 20.18 6.82
N ILE A 50 -16.70 19.56 6.91
CA ILE A 50 -15.71 19.51 5.85
C ILE A 50 -16.17 18.44 4.87
N GLU A 51 -16.25 18.82 3.60
CA GLU A 51 -16.50 17.86 2.52
C GLU A 51 -15.30 16.93 2.38
N LEU A 52 -15.56 15.63 2.37
CA LEU A 52 -14.52 14.61 2.26
C LEU A 52 -14.57 14.01 0.86
N ALA A 53 -13.42 14.00 0.17
CA ALA A 53 -13.27 13.28 -1.08
C ALA A 53 -13.32 11.77 -0.80
N ARG A 54 -14.35 11.09 -1.30
CA ARG A 54 -14.53 9.64 -1.21
C ARG A 54 -15.02 9.13 -2.57
N SER A 55 -14.62 7.91 -2.91
CA SER A 55 -15.14 7.24 -4.11
C SER A 55 -16.64 6.98 -3.98
N THR A 56 -17.38 7.16 -5.06
CA THR A 56 -18.81 6.81 -5.10
C THR A 56 -18.99 5.30 -5.29
N GLU A 57 -20.23 4.83 -5.15
CA GLU A 57 -20.52 3.41 -5.35
C GLU A 57 -20.47 3.02 -6.84
N GLU A 58 -20.89 3.94 -7.71
CA GLU A 58 -20.85 3.79 -9.16
C GLU A 58 -19.40 3.64 -9.67
N GLU A 59 -18.46 4.38 -9.09
CA GLU A 59 -17.03 4.26 -9.42
C GLU A 59 -16.48 2.88 -9.05
N LYS A 60 -16.85 2.33 -7.88
CA LYS A 60 -16.45 0.98 -7.48
C LYS A 60 -17.04 -0.08 -8.41
N GLN A 61 -18.34 0.02 -8.71
CA GLN A 61 -19.00 -0.93 -9.60
C GLN A 61 -18.42 -0.86 -11.02
N SER A 62 -18.07 0.34 -11.49
CA SER A 62 -17.36 0.55 -12.76
C SER A 62 -16.02 -0.19 -12.79
N GLN A 63 -15.22 -0.10 -11.71
CA GLN A 63 -13.96 -0.83 -11.61
C GLN A 63 -14.14 -2.35 -11.62
N LEU A 64 -15.16 -2.88 -10.94
CA LEU A 64 -15.48 -4.31 -10.95
C LEU A 64 -15.88 -4.80 -12.34
N ASN A 65 -16.74 -4.04 -13.03
CA ASN A 65 -17.20 -4.39 -14.38
C ASN A 65 -16.05 -4.37 -15.38
N ARG A 66 -15.20 -3.33 -15.33
CA ARG A 66 -14.00 -3.21 -16.20
C ARG A 66 -13.01 -4.34 -15.94
N LEU A 67 -12.86 -4.77 -14.69
CA LEU A 67 -11.99 -5.88 -14.33
C LEU A 67 -12.52 -7.21 -14.90
N ALA A 68 -13.81 -7.48 -14.72
CA ALA A 68 -14.45 -8.70 -15.23
C ALA A 68 -14.38 -8.77 -16.77
N ASP A 69 -14.67 -7.65 -17.45
CA ASP A 69 -14.53 -7.54 -18.91
C ASP A 69 -13.09 -7.76 -19.37
N PHE A 70 -12.10 -7.16 -18.70
CA PHE A 70 -10.69 -7.37 -19.01
C PHE A 70 -10.27 -8.84 -18.84
N HIS A 71 -10.73 -9.50 -17.78
CA HIS A 71 -10.49 -10.94 -17.56
C HIS A 71 -11.13 -11.80 -18.64
N GLN A 72 -12.36 -11.49 -19.06
CA GLN A 72 -13.03 -12.22 -20.13
C GLN A 72 -12.31 -12.04 -21.47
N ARG A 73 -11.91 -10.81 -21.81
CA ARG A 73 -11.19 -10.51 -23.07
C ARG A 73 -9.87 -11.25 -23.21
N HIS A 74 -9.18 -11.51 -22.11
CA HIS A 74 -7.84 -12.11 -22.10
C HIS A 74 -7.81 -13.52 -21.49
N ALA A 75 -8.96 -14.19 -21.36
CA ALA A 75 -9.08 -15.48 -20.70
C ALA A 75 -8.17 -16.59 -21.29
N ASN A 76 -7.90 -16.52 -22.59
CA ASN A 76 -7.06 -17.51 -23.29
C ASN A 76 -5.56 -17.22 -23.14
N ASP A 77 -5.17 -15.94 -23.12
CA ASP A 77 -3.76 -15.54 -23.12
C ASP A 77 -3.18 -15.41 -21.71
N ALA A 78 -4.01 -15.03 -20.74
CA ALA A 78 -3.58 -14.78 -19.36
C ALA A 78 -2.89 -15.98 -18.70
N PRO A 79 -3.38 -17.24 -18.80
CA PRO A 79 -2.71 -18.38 -18.18
C PRO A 79 -1.28 -18.59 -18.69
N GLN A 80 -1.05 -18.44 -19.99
CA GLN A 80 0.28 -18.59 -20.59
C GLN A 80 1.22 -17.46 -20.15
N ALA A 81 0.73 -16.22 -20.12
CA ALA A 81 1.53 -15.07 -19.69
C ALA A 81 1.93 -15.15 -18.21
N LEU A 82 1.03 -15.62 -17.33
CA LEU A 82 1.33 -15.86 -15.91
C LEU A 82 2.35 -16.98 -15.73
N ALA A 83 2.21 -18.09 -16.45
CA ALA A 83 3.17 -19.20 -16.38
C ALA A 83 4.57 -18.77 -16.86
N ALA A 84 4.66 -17.98 -17.93
CA ALA A 84 5.93 -17.44 -18.42
C ALA A 84 6.59 -16.50 -17.40
N LEU A 85 5.79 -15.68 -16.70
CA LEU A 85 6.26 -14.80 -15.64
C LEU A 85 6.79 -15.59 -14.44
N GLN A 86 6.08 -16.64 -14.03
CA GLN A 86 6.50 -17.53 -12.94
C GLN A 86 7.79 -18.27 -13.30
N GLN A 87 7.88 -18.80 -14.53
CA GLN A 87 9.07 -19.50 -15.00
C GLN A 87 10.30 -18.58 -15.03
N ALA A 88 10.13 -17.32 -15.46
CA ALA A 88 11.22 -16.35 -15.44
C ALA A 88 11.72 -16.09 -14.01
N ALA A 89 10.82 -16.03 -13.01
CA ALA A 89 11.23 -15.90 -11.61
C ALA A 89 11.93 -17.14 -11.08
N ILE A 90 11.49 -18.35 -11.46
CA ILE A 90 12.14 -19.62 -11.07
C ILE A 90 13.54 -19.76 -11.68
N ASN A 91 13.70 -19.32 -12.93
CA ASN A 91 14.94 -19.44 -13.69
C ASN A 91 15.95 -18.31 -13.42
N ASP A 92 15.66 -17.39 -12.50
CA ASP A 92 16.47 -16.18 -12.25
C ASP A 92 16.67 -15.31 -13.52
N GLU A 93 15.64 -15.26 -14.37
CA GLU A 93 15.61 -14.43 -15.57
C GLU A 93 15.09 -13.01 -15.26
N ASN A 94 15.13 -12.12 -16.25
CA ASN A 94 14.58 -10.77 -16.11
C ASN A 94 13.05 -10.78 -16.03
N VAL A 95 12.53 -10.82 -14.81
CA VAL A 95 11.09 -10.78 -14.50
C VAL A 95 10.40 -9.54 -15.07
N PHE A 96 11.06 -8.37 -15.06
CA PHE A 96 10.46 -7.13 -15.55
C PHE A 96 10.19 -7.15 -17.06
N ALA A 97 11.05 -7.81 -17.84
CA ALA A 97 10.79 -8.02 -19.26
C ALA A 97 9.50 -8.81 -19.49
N LYS A 98 9.24 -9.85 -18.69
CA LYS A 98 7.99 -10.63 -18.74
C LYS A 98 6.79 -9.88 -18.18
N LEU A 99 6.98 -8.96 -17.24
CA LEU A 99 5.91 -8.09 -16.77
C LEU A 99 5.36 -7.17 -17.87
N MET A 100 6.20 -6.68 -18.78
CA MET A 100 5.77 -5.83 -19.91
C MET A 100 4.81 -6.56 -20.87
N GLU A 101 4.95 -7.88 -20.99
CA GLU A 101 4.06 -8.75 -21.75
C GLU A 101 2.80 -9.09 -20.93
N ALA A 102 2.98 -9.56 -19.69
CA ALA A 102 1.89 -9.98 -18.82
C ALA A 102 0.91 -8.84 -18.50
N ALA A 103 1.37 -7.61 -18.30
CA ALA A 103 0.51 -6.47 -17.98
C ALA A 103 -0.49 -6.10 -19.09
N ARG A 104 -0.31 -6.62 -20.32
CA ARG A 104 -1.26 -6.41 -21.43
C ARG A 104 -2.48 -7.31 -21.34
N VAL A 105 -2.38 -8.46 -20.66
CA VAL A 105 -3.39 -9.52 -20.64
C VAL A 105 -3.78 -9.98 -19.24
N CYS A 106 -3.02 -9.60 -18.21
CA CYS A 106 -3.23 -9.96 -16.82
C CYS A 106 -3.45 -8.71 -15.96
N SER A 107 -4.37 -8.79 -14.99
CA SER A 107 -4.59 -7.73 -14.02
C SER A 107 -3.50 -7.70 -12.95
N LEU A 108 -3.41 -6.59 -12.22
CA LEU A 108 -2.48 -6.42 -11.09
C LEU A 108 -2.59 -7.55 -10.07
N GLY A 109 -3.82 -7.96 -9.73
CA GLY A 109 -4.08 -9.04 -8.78
C GLY A 109 -3.61 -10.40 -9.30
N GLN A 110 -3.86 -10.72 -10.58
CA GLN A 110 -3.41 -11.98 -11.18
C GLN A 110 -1.88 -12.10 -11.15
N ILE A 111 -1.18 -11.02 -11.55
CA ILE A 111 0.29 -10.96 -11.55
C ILE A 111 0.84 -11.11 -10.13
N THR A 112 0.28 -10.36 -9.16
CA THR A 112 0.73 -10.39 -7.77
C THR A 112 0.59 -11.78 -7.15
N THR A 113 -0.57 -12.42 -7.34
CA THR A 113 -0.81 -13.78 -6.83
C THR A 113 0.13 -14.81 -7.46
N ALA A 114 0.33 -14.75 -8.79
CA ALA A 114 1.25 -15.66 -9.48
C ALA A 114 2.69 -15.52 -8.97
N LEU A 115 3.15 -14.30 -8.69
CA LEU A 115 4.48 -14.06 -8.11
C LEU A 115 4.57 -14.50 -6.64
N PHE A 116 3.48 -14.46 -5.86
CA PHE A 116 3.50 -14.99 -4.48
C PHE A 116 3.73 -16.51 -4.42
N GLU A 117 3.27 -17.25 -5.42
CA GLU A 117 3.44 -18.71 -5.49
C GLU A 117 4.91 -19.12 -5.68
N VAL A 118 5.72 -18.27 -6.33
CA VAL A 118 7.13 -18.58 -6.66
C VAL A 118 8.15 -17.72 -5.90
N GLY A 119 7.82 -16.49 -5.55
CA GLY A 119 8.70 -15.52 -4.88
C GLY A 119 8.40 -15.32 -3.39
N GLY A 120 7.33 -15.93 -2.88
CA GLY A 120 6.89 -15.79 -1.50
C GLY A 120 6.21 -14.45 -1.21
N GLN A 121 5.81 -14.27 0.04
CA GLN A 121 5.15 -13.05 0.53
C GLN A 121 6.03 -12.33 1.54
N TYR A 122 5.93 -11.01 1.57
CA TYR A 122 6.61 -10.23 2.60
C TYR A 122 6.17 -10.67 3.99
N ARG A 123 7.12 -11.13 4.80
CA ARG A 123 6.92 -11.42 6.21
C ARG A 123 7.22 -10.18 7.03
N ARG A 124 6.23 -9.67 7.76
CA ARG A 124 6.43 -8.57 8.71
C ARG A 124 7.46 -9.00 9.76
N SER A 125 8.60 -8.30 9.84
CA SER A 125 9.42 -8.33 11.04
C SER A 125 8.64 -7.64 12.17
N MET A 126 8.65 -8.19 13.39
CA MET A 126 8.21 -7.46 14.58
C MET A 126 9.39 -6.70 15.15
#